data_AF-Q2END9-F1
#
_entry.id   AF-Q2END9-F1
#
_cell.length_a   1.000
_cell.length_b   1.000
_cell.length_c   1.000
_cell.angle_alpha   90.00
_cell.angle_beta   90.00
_cell.angle_gamma   90.00
#
_symmetry.space_group_name_H-M   'P 1'
#
loop_
_entity.id
_entity.type
_entity.pdbx_description
1 polymer ?
#
loop_
_entity_poly.entity_id
_entity_poly.type
_entity_poly.pdbx_seq_one_letter_code
_entity_poly.pdbx_strand_id
1 'polypeptide(L)' 'QIVTGLFLAMHFTADTSSAFSSVAHICRDVNNGWLLRNLHANGASFFFICIYLHVGRGVYYGSFMF' A
#
# COMPACT_ATOMS: atom_id res chain seq x y z
N GLN A 1 3.72 3.40 0.63
CA GLN A 1 3.31 3.13 -0.77
C GLN A 1 4.49 3.06 -1.72
N ILE A 2 5.23 4.15 -2.00
CA ILE A 2 6.37 4.08 -2.92
C ILE A 2 7.52 3.25 -2.34
N VAL A 3 8.09 3.65 -1.21
CA VAL A 3 9.23 2.94 -0.59
C VAL A 3 8.87 1.51 -0.20
N THR A 4 7.75 1.32 0.51
CA THR A 4 7.30 -0.02 0.91
C THR A 4 6.94 -0.89 -0.31
N GLY A 5 6.38 -0.30 -1.37
CA GLY A 5 6.04 -1.01 -2.61
C GLY A 5 7.27 -1.44 -3.39
N LEU A 6 8.27 -0.56 -3.50
CA LEU A 6 9.55 -0.90 -4.14
C LEU A 6 10.24 -2.04 -3.41
N PHE A 7 10.25 -2.02 -2.07
CA PHE A 7 10.83 -3.09 -1.27
C PHE A 7 10.09 -4.42 -1.44
N LEU A 8 8.76 -4.39 -1.45
CA LEU A 8 7.96 -5.58 -1.72
C LEU A 8 8.21 -6.13 -3.14
N ALA A 9 8.34 -5.26 -4.14
CA ALA A 9 8.60 -5.64 -5.52
C ALA A 9 9.94 -6.35 -5.71
N MET A 10 10.97 -6.00 -4.92
CA MET A 10 12.26 -6.70 -4.95
C MET A 10 12.18 -8.18 -4.52
N HIS A 11 11.15 -8.56 -3.76
CA HIS A 11 10.96 -9.93 -3.25
C HIS A 11 9.74 -10.65 -3.86
N PHE A 12 8.94 -9.95 -4.66
CA PHE A 12 7.73 -10.49 -5.28
C PHE A 12 8.04 -11.11 -6.65
N THR A 13 7.43 -12.26 -6.95
CA THR A 13 7.52 -12.90 -8.27
C THR A 13 6.19 -12.78 -9.00
N ALA A 14 6.21 -12.11 -10.16
CA ALA A 14 5.02 -11.85 -10.97
C ALA A 14 4.70 -13.00 -11.95
N ASP A 15 4.69 -14.24 -11.42
CA ASP A 15 4.32 -15.45 -12.16
C ASP A 15 3.17 -16.16 -11.42
N THR A 16 2.18 -16.66 -12.15
CA THR A 16 0.94 -17.19 -11.54
C THR A 16 1.17 -18.44 -10.68
N SER A 17 2.20 -19.24 -10.99
CA SER A 17 2.53 -20.44 -10.23
C SER A 17 3.25 -20.15 -8.91
N SER A 18 3.96 -19.01 -8.83
CA SER A 18 4.84 -18.65 -7.72
C SER A 18 4.49 -17.33 -7.00
N ALA A 19 3.47 -16.60 -7.45
CA ALA A 19 3.06 -15.33 -6.85
C ALA A 19 2.70 -15.49 -5.37
N PHE A 20 1.89 -16.50 -5.02
CA PHE A 20 1.48 -16.72 -3.63
C PHE A 20 2.64 -17.16 -2.75
N SER A 21 3.50 -18.06 -3.22
CA SER A 21 4.67 -18.52 -2.47
C SER A 21 5.68 -17.39 -2.24
N SER A 22 5.86 -16.47 -3.20
CA SER A 22 6.71 -15.29 -3.01
C SER A 22 6.18 -14.34 -1.91
N VAL A 23 4.85 -14.18 -1.80
CA VAL A 23 4.23 -13.40 -0.70
C VAL A 23 4.38 -14.12 0.65
N ALA A 24 4.28 -15.45 0.66
CA ALA A 24 4.53 -16.24 1.88
C ALA A 24 5.99 -16.10 2.35
N HIS A 25 6.94 -16.14 1.42
CA HIS A 25 8.36 -15.89 1.67
C HIS A 25 8.60 -14.48 2.24
N ILE A 26 7.99 -13.43 1.65
CA ILE A 26 8.04 -12.07 2.19
C ILE A 26 7.55 -12.03 3.65
N CYS A 27 6.48 -12.76 3.98
CA CYS A 27 5.90 -12.71 5.32
C CYS A 27 6.75 -13.45 6.36
N ARG A 28 7.34 -14.58 5.99
CA ARG A 28 7.96 -15.53 6.94
C ARG A 28 9.49 -15.46 6.98
N ASP A 29 10.11 -15.17 5.84
CA ASP A 29 11.55 -15.37 5.64
C ASP A 29 12.31 -14.06 5.41
N VAL A 30 11.63 -12.98 4.97
CA VAL A 30 12.23 -11.64 4.86
C VAL A 30 12.15 -10.91 6.21
N ASN A 31 13.29 -10.35 6.65
CA ASN A 31 13.37 -9.55 7.88
C ASN A 31 12.35 -8.41 7.90
N ASN A 32 11.47 -8.42 8.90
CA ASN A 32 10.34 -7.48 9.02
C ASN A 32 9.42 -7.41 7.79
N GLY A 33 9.46 -8.40 6.90
CA GLY A 33 8.67 -8.39 5.68
C GLY A 33 7.17 -8.45 5.94
N TRP A 34 6.73 -9.13 7.00
CA TRP A 34 5.34 -9.10 7.47
C TRP A 34 4.89 -7.66 7.82
N LEU A 35 5.74 -6.90 8.51
CA LEU A 35 5.44 -5.53 8.92
C LEU A 35 5.38 -4.62 7.70
N LEU A 36 6.33 -4.73 6.78
CA LEU A 36 6.36 -3.94 5.54
C LEU A 36 5.15 -4.21 4.65
N ARG A 37 4.73 -5.49 4.53
CA ARG A 37 3.51 -5.87 3.81
C ARG A 37 2.26 -5.28 4.46
N ASN A 38 2.16 -5.37 5.79
CA ASN A 38 1.03 -4.78 6.52
C ASN A 38 1.00 -3.26 6.40
N LEU A 39 2.16 -2.59 6.46
CA LEU A 39 2.25 -1.15 6.27
C LEU A 39 1.84 -0.73 4.86
N HIS A 40 2.24 -1.47 3.83
CA HIS A 40 1.83 -1.18 2.45
C HIS A 40 0.33 -1.41 2.23
N ALA A 41 -0.24 -2.48 2.79
CA ALA A 41 -1.66 -2.78 2.69
C ALA A 41 -2.52 -1.74 3.45
N ASN A 42 -2.24 -1.49 4.72
CA ASN A 42 -2.96 -0.49 5.52
C ASN A 42 -2.71 0.94 5.02
N GLY A 43 -1.52 1.22 4.48
CA GLY A 43 -1.19 2.50 3.84
C GLY A 43 -2.08 2.80 2.63
N ALA A 44 -2.56 1.78 1.90
CA ALA A 44 -3.53 1.97 0.82
C ALA A 44 -4.88 2.45 1.36
N SER A 45 -5.40 1.83 2.42
CA SER A 45 -6.64 2.27 3.07
C SER A 45 -6.52 3.69 3.64
N PHE A 46 -5.40 4.00 4.29
CA PHE A 46 -5.14 5.35 4.82
C PHE A 46 -5.08 6.40 3.72
N PHE A 47 -4.52 6.07 2.56
CA PHE A 47 -4.52 6.96 1.40
C PHE A 47 -5.95 7.32 0.97
N PHE A 48 -6.85 6.34 0.89
CA PHE A 48 -8.26 6.61 0.57
C PHE A 48 -8.96 7.43 1.65
N ILE A 49 -8.70 7.18 2.93
CA ILE A 49 -9.22 8.02 4.03
C ILE A 49 -8.77 9.47 3.84
N CYS A 50 -7.50 9.72 3.53
CA CYS A 50 -6.99 11.06 3.29
C CYS A 50 -7.66 11.73 2.08
N ILE A 51 -7.86 10.98 0.99
CA ILE A 51 -8.53 11.50 -0.21
C ILE A 51 -9.99 11.84 0.08
N TYR A 52 -10.73 10.99 0.78
CA TYR A 52 -12.13 11.29 1.13
C TYR A 52 -12.23 12.51 2.06
N LEU A 53 -11.34 12.62 3.05
CA LEU A 53 -11.27 13.82 3.90
C LEU A 53 -10.90 15.07 3.09
N HIS A 54 -9.96 14.95 2.15
CA HIS A 54 -9.53 16.06 1.29
C HIS A 54 -10.67 16.54 0.38
N VAL A 55 -11.40 15.62 -0.25
CA VAL A 55 -12.58 15.92 -1.07
C VAL A 55 -13.68 16.53 -0.21
N GLY A 56 -13.99 15.94 0.95
CA GLY A 56 -14.99 16.47 1.88
C GLY A 56 -14.68 17.90 2.33
N ARG A 57 -13.40 18.18 2.66
CA ARG A 57 -12.90 19.52 2.94
C ARG A 57 -13.06 20.45 1.73
N GLY A 58 -12.75 19.99 0.53
CA GLY A 58 -12.91 20.76 -0.71
C GLY A 58 -14.37 21.15 -0.97
N VAL A 59 -15.30 20.23 -0.72
CA VAL A 59 -16.74 20.50 -0.81
C VAL A 59 -17.18 21.48 0.28
N TYR A 60 -16.77 21.26 1.53
CA TYR A 60 -17.16 22.09 2.68
C TYR A 60 -16.73 23.56 2.51
N TYR A 61 -15.52 23.81 2.00
CA TYR A 61 -15.01 25.16 1.78
C TYR A 61 -15.23 25.70 0.36
N GLY A 62 -15.88 24.94 -0.52
CA GLY A 62 -16.05 25.33 -1.93
C GLY A 62 -14.72 25.53 -2.68
N SER A 63 -13.65 24.82 -2.29
CA SER A 63 -12.28 24.98 -2.83
C SER A 63 -12.12 24.53 -4.30
N PHE A 64 -13.22 24.25 -4.99
CA PHE A 64 -13.27 23.93 -6.42
C PHE A 64 -13.86 25.08 -7.26
N MET A 65 -14.42 26.11 -6.61
CA MET A 65 -15.01 27.29 -7.26
C MET A 65 -13.99 28.43 -7.45
N PHE A 66 -12.83 28.33 -6.79
CA PHE A 66 -11.70 29.26 -6.81
C PHE A 66 -10.40 28.44 -6.83
#